data_AF-A0A958F6R7-F1
#
_entry.id   AF-A0A958F6R7-F1
#
_cell.length_a   1.000
_cell.length_b   1.000
_cell.length_c   1.000
_cell.angle_alpha   90.00
_cell.angle_beta   90.00
_cell.angle_gamma   90.00
#
_symmetry.space_group_name_H-M   'P 1'
#
loop_
_entity.id
_entity.type
_entity.pdbx_description
1 polymer ?
#
loop_
_entity_poly.entity_id
_entity_poly.type
_entity_poly.pdbx_seq_one_letter_code
_entity_poly.pdbx_strand_id
1 'polypeptide(L)'
;MNNLKQPEMPVDPLAQLKSILLTEDQQRIAELEAALAELKAQLSHKAQLIATLEPVIGEVLEKKIGDSKDEMARSLAPVMGAAIKRQIKDAREDVIDALYPIVGRMVAKAVAEAMKKIIANINANLNRTFKFSRWFQQQKARLQGIDPAEKVLADAFPFQLQRVFLIARDSGLLISYAGASQSGPEHDEAHIIGGMLTAIKSFMETSFAGSREGDLNEIEHSEFTIRINSGRYTYLAAVFSGVAGNELDEELRNLHIRIHERFHRQLRSYDGDNSRLQGIEQPLREIIRTTQHIDHEHTAAS
;
A
#
# COMPACT_ATOMS: atom_id res chain seq x y z
N MET A 1 56.27 7.71 115.37
CA MET A 1 55.01 7.65 114.58
C MET A 1 55.39 7.83 113.11
N ASN A 2 55.96 6.81 112.47
CA ASN A 2 55.27 5.81 111.64
C ASN A 2 54.04 6.36 110.89
N ASN A 3 54.24 6.73 109.63
CA ASN A 3 53.22 6.60 108.60
C ASN A 3 53.90 6.01 107.36
N LEU A 4 53.80 4.68 107.24
CA LEU A 4 54.30 3.89 106.13
C LEU A 4 53.44 4.19 104.90
N LYS A 5 54.04 4.81 103.87
CA LYS A 5 53.52 4.72 102.50
C LYS A 5 53.60 3.24 102.09
N GLN A 6 52.44 2.61 101.93
CA GLN A 6 52.34 1.29 101.33
C GLN A 6 52.85 1.34 99.88
N PRO A 7 53.54 0.29 99.41
CA PRO A 7 54.05 0.22 98.05
C PRO A 7 52.90 -0.03 97.07
N GLU A 8 52.86 0.73 95.97
CA GLU A 8 52.04 0.41 94.80
C GLU A 8 52.41 -1.00 94.31
N MET A 9 51.41 -1.88 94.21
CA MET A 9 51.60 -3.23 93.68
C MET A 9 52.01 -3.18 92.21
N PRO A 10 52.91 -4.07 91.76
CA PRO A 10 53.32 -4.12 90.36
C PRO A 10 52.13 -4.58 89.52
N VAL A 11 51.80 -3.79 88.49
CA VAL A 11 50.87 -4.20 87.44
C VAL A 11 51.39 -5.52 86.87
N ASP A 12 50.56 -6.58 86.89
CA ASP A 12 50.95 -7.89 86.36
C ASP A 12 51.40 -7.72 84.89
N PRO A 13 52.71 -7.87 84.60
CA PRO A 13 53.25 -7.58 83.28
C PRO A 13 52.64 -8.48 82.20
N LEU A 14 52.20 -9.69 82.58
CA LEU A 14 51.52 -10.62 81.69
C LEU A 14 50.09 -10.17 81.40
N ALA A 15 49.37 -9.61 82.38
CA ALA A 15 48.05 -9.04 82.17
C ALA A 15 48.12 -7.77 81.28
N GLN A 16 49.14 -6.93 81.49
CA GLN A 16 49.40 -5.76 80.64
C GLN A 16 49.77 -6.18 79.21
N LEU A 17 50.68 -7.14 79.04
CA LEU A 17 51.09 -7.64 77.72
C LEU A 17 49.93 -8.33 76.98
N LYS A 18 49.11 -9.10 77.70
CA LYS A 18 47.90 -9.74 77.14
C LYS A 18 46.86 -8.72 76.72
N SER A 19 46.66 -7.64 77.49
CA SER A 19 45.76 -6.56 77.10
C SER A 19 46.27 -5.85 75.84
N ILE A 20 47.54 -5.48 75.77
CA ILE A 20 48.14 -4.78 74.62
C ILE A 20 48.10 -5.64 73.35
N LEU A 21 48.45 -6.93 73.46
CA LEU A 21 48.41 -7.87 72.32
C LEU A 21 46.99 -8.15 71.81
N LEU A 22 45.99 -8.18 72.69
CA LEU A 22 44.60 -8.50 72.32
C LEU A 22 43.75 -7.26 71.99
N THR A 23 44.21 -6.04 72.28
CA THR A 23 43.42 -4.82 72.02
C THR A 23 43.17 -4.66 70.52
N GLU A 24 44.20 -4.89 69.70
CA GLU A 24 44.10 -4.79 68.24
C GLU A 24 43.12 -5.83 67.67
N ASP A 25 43.19 -7.08 68.14
CA ASP A 25 42.26 -8.14 67.75
C ASP A 25 40.82 -7.86 68.20
N GLN A 26 40.63 -7.40 69.44
CA GLN A 26 39.30 -7.03 69.96
C GLN A 26 38.69 -5.86 69.19
N GLN A 27 39.51 -4.87 68.83
CA GLN A 27 39.08 -3.75 68.02
C GLN A 27 38.72 -4.20 66.60
N ARG A 28 39.50 -5.10 66.01
CA ARG A 28 39.21 -5.70 64.70
C ARG A 28 37.90 -6.49 64.70
N ILE A 29 37.64 -7.26 65.76
CA ILE A 29 36.40 -8.02 65.92
C ILE A 29 35.21 -7.07 66.05
N ALA A 30 35.32 -6.01 66.87
CA ALA A 30 34.25 -5.02 67.03
C ALA A 30 33.95 -4.27 65.71
N GLU A 31 34.97 -3.93 64.94
CA GLU A 31 34.83 -3.33 63.60
C GLU A 31 34.10 -4.27 62.63
N LEU A 32 34.47 -5.56 62.63
CA LEU A 32 33.83 -6.57 61.79
C LEU A 32 32.38 -6.84 62.19
N GLU A 33 32.07 -6.89 63.49
CA GLU A 33 30.71 -7.06 63.99
C GLU A 33 29.81 -5.87 63.62
N ALA A 34 30.33 -4.64 63.70
CA ALA A 34 29.63 -3.45 63.27
C ALA A 34 29.35 -3.46 61.76
N ALA A 35 30.34 -3.83 60.93
CA ALA A 35 30.17 -3.96 59.49
C ALA A 35 29.15 -5.04 59.11
N LEU A 36 29.13 -6.16 59.84
CA LEU A 36 28.15 -7.24 59.66
C LEU A 36 26.73 -6.82 60.05
N ALA A 37 26.59 -6.04 61.13
CA ALA A 37 25.30 -5.49 61.55
C ALA A 37 24.74 -4.52 60.50
N GLU A 38 25.58 -3.65 59.96
CA GLU A 38 25.21 -2.71 58.89
C GLU A 38 24.80 -3.44 57.61
N LEU A 39 25.59 -4.42 57.17
CA LEU A 39 25.26 -5.24 55.99
C LEU A 39 23.93 -5.98 56.18
N LYS A 40 23.70 -6.55 57.39
CA LYS A 40 22.41 -7.19 57.71
C LYS A 40 21.26 -6.19 57.65
N ALA A 41 21.42 -4.97 58.15
CA ALA A 41 20.39 -3.94 58.08
C ALA A 41 20.04 -3.59 56.62
N GLN A 42 21.05 -3.38 55.77
CA GLN A 42 20.88 -3.08 54.34
C GLN A 42 20.14 -4.21 53.58
N LEU A 43 20.45 -5.47 53.89
CA LEU A 43 19.78 -6.64 53.29
C LEU A 43 18.35 -6.86 53.84
N SER A 44 18.07 -6.39 55.06
CA SER A 44 16.76 -6.53 55.71
C SER A 44 15.73 -5.53 55.17
N HIS A 45 16.18 -4.37 54.68
CA HIS A 45 15.31 -3.34 54.14
C HIS A 45 15.15 -3.48 52.63
N LYS A 46 13.98 -3.96 52.20
CA LYS A 46 13.60 -4.17 50.80
C LYS A 46 13.91 -2.96 49.89
N ALA A 47 13.71 -1.73 50.38
CA ALA A 47 13.95 -0.51 49.60
C ALA A 47 15.45 -0.24 49.36
N GLN A 48 16.29 -0.43 50.38
CA GLN A 48 17.75 -0.29 50.25
C GLN A 48 18.32 -1.38 49.36
N LEU A 49 17.86 -2.62 49.52
CA LEU A 49 18.24 -3.73 48.65
C LEU A 49 17.92 -3.47 47.17
N ILE A 50 16.72 -2.95 46.87
CA ILE A 50 16.34 -2.56 45.51
C ILE A 50 17.27 -1.46 44.98
N ALA A 51 17.52 -0.40 45.76
CA ALA A 51 18.38 0.70 45.33
C ALA A 51 19.84 0.26 45.06
N THR A 52 20.36 -0.71 45.81
CA THR A 52 21.70 -1.29 45.57
C THR A 52 21.72 -2.20 44.35
N LEU A 53 20.66 -2.96 44.09
CA LEU A 53 20.60 -3.92 42.99
C LEU A 53 20.15 -3.31 41.65
N GLU A 54 19.40 -2.22 41.66
CA GLU A 54 18.87 -1.54 40.46
C GLU A 54 19.95 -1.24 39.39
N PRO A 55 21.09 -0.60 39.71
CA PRO A 55 22.14 -0.35 38.72
C PRO A 55 22.79 -1.64 38.22
N VAL A 56 23.01 -2.62 39.10
CA VAL A 56 23.63 -3.92 38.74
C VAL A 56 22.71 -4.72 37.82
N ILE A 57 21.41 -4.72 38.08
CA ILE A 57 20.42 -5.41 37.24
C ILE A 57 20.38 -4.77 35.85
N GLY A 58 20.40 -3.44 35.76
CA GLY A 58 20.46 -2.70 34.49
C GLY A 58 21.70 -3.07 33.67
N GLU A 59 22.89 -2.99 34.28
CA GLU A 59 24.16 -3.35 33.63
C GLU A 59 24.21 -4.82 33.21
N VAL A 60 23.72 -5.74 34.06
CA VAL A 60 23.67 -7.18 33.75
C VAL A 60 22.70 -7.45 32.60
N LEU A 61 21.54 -6.79 32.57
CA LEU A 61 20.58 -6.90 31.46
C LEU A 61 21.19 -6.37 30.16
N GLU A 62 21.76 -5.17 30.17
CA GLU A 62 22.38 -4.56 28.99
C GLU A 62 23.52 -5.43 28.45
N LYS A 63 24.39 -5.92 29.33
CA LYS A 63 25.48 -6.84 28.98
C LYS A 63 24.95 -8.16 28.43
N LYS A 64 23.93 -8.77 29.06
CA LYS A 64 23.33 -10.03 28.60
C LYS A 64 22.58 -9.86 27.27
N ILE A 65 21.96 -8.71 27.02
CA ILE A 65 21.36 -8.34 25.72
C ILE A 65 22.44 -8.21 24.66
N GLY A 66 23.59 -7.61 24.99
CA GLY A 66 24.73 -7.47 24.07
C GLY A 66 25.38 -8.82 23.73
N ASP A 67 25.73 -9.59 24.75
CA ASP A 67 26.57 -10.79 24.66
C ASP A 67 25.79 -12.07 24.32
N SER A 68 24.49 -12.14 24.64
CA SER A 68 23.69 -13.37 24.57
C SER A 68 22.27 -13.12 24.05
N LYS A 69 22.19 -12.41 22.91
CA LYS A 69 20.93 -12.10 22.20
C LYS A 69 20.01 -13.30 22.04
N ASP A 70 20.54 -14.45 21.65
CA ASP A 70 19.75 -15.65 21.39
C ASP A 70 19.16 -16.28 22.67
N GLU A 71 19.91 -16.29 23.76
CA GLU A 71 19.44 -16.82 25.05
C GLU A 71 18.32 -15.93 25.62
N MET A 72 18.48 -14.61 25.51
CA MET A 72 17.46 -13.65 25.91
C MET A 72 16.24 -13.68 24.99
N ALA A 73 16.42 -13.83 23.69
CA ALA A 73 15.31 -13.98 22.74
C ALA A 73 14.48 -15.24 23.07
N ARG A 74 15.11 -16.35 23.44
CA ARG A 74 14.42 -17.60 23.84
C ARG A 74 13.61 -17.44 25.12
N SER A 75 14.11 -16.71 26.11
CA SER A 75 13.39 -16.48 27.38
C SER A 75 12.22 -15.50 27.22
N LEU A 76 12.36 -14.51 26.35
CA LEU A 76 11.32 -13.49 26.10
C LEU A 76 10.28 -13.92 25.07
N ALA A 77 10.61 -14.81 24.11
CA ALA A 77 9.72 -15.22 23.03
C ALA A 77 8.31 -15.65 23.47
N PRO A 78 8.12 -16.45 24.55
CA PRO A 78 6.79 -16.86 25.00
C PRO A 78 5.93 -15.68 25.48
N VAL A 79 6.55 -14.71 26.17
CA VAL A 79 5.86 -13.52 26.70
C VAL A 79 5.61 -12.51 25.58
N MET A 80 6.57 -12.35 24.67
CA MET A 80 6.42 -11.51 23.48
C MET A 80 5.30 -12.00 22.57
N GLY A 81 5.17 -13.31 22.34
CA GLY A 81 4.08 -13.86 21.53
C GLY A 81 2.70 -13.57 22.13
N ALA A 82 2.55 -13.74 23.45
CA ALA A 82 1.32 -13.39 24.15
C ALA A 82 1.05 -11.88 24.13
N ALA A 83 2.08 -11.05 24.32
CA ALA A 83 1.99 -9.59 24.28
C ALA A 83 1.60 -9.08 22.88
N ILE A 84 2.24 -9.57 21.81
CA ILE A 84 1.92 -9.22 20.42
C ILE A 84 0.49 -9.65 20.09
N LYS A 85 0.09 -10.88 20.47
CA LYS A 85 -1.26 -11.37 20.21
C LYS A 85 -2.33 -10.52 20.92
N ARG A 86 -2.04 -10.05 22.14
CA ARG A 86 -2.91 -9.14 22.89
C ARG A 86 -2.92 -7.74 22.26
N GLN A 87 -1.77 -7.21 21.88
CA GLN A 87 -1.67 -5.92 21.19
C GLN A 87 -2.41 -5.91 19.85
N ILE A 88 -2.35 -6.97 19.06
CA ILE A 88 -3.12 -7.09 17.80
C ILE A 88 -4.63 -7.10 18.08
N LYS A 89 -5.04 -7.70 19.20
CA LYS A 89 -6.46 -7.77 19.58
C LYS A 89 -6.97 -6.40 20.07
N ASP A 90 -6.13 -5.68 20.82
CA ASP A 90 -6.49 -4.45 21.52
C ASP A 90 -6.27 -3.18 20.66
N ALA A 91 -5.24 -3.15 19.80
CA ALA A 91 -4.88 -2.02 18.93
C ALA A 91 -5.30 -2.25 17.46
N ARG A 92 -6.49 -2.82 17.27
CA ARG A 92 -6.97 -3.27 15.96
C ARG A 92 -6.91 -2.18 14.89
N GLU A 93 -7.19 -0.93 15.24
CA GLU A 93 -7.17 0.21 14.29
C GLU A 93 -5.74 0.58 13.85
N ASP A 94 -4.80 0.77 14.77
CA ASP A 94 -3.39 1.07 14.43
C ASP A 94 -2.72 -0.05 13.61
N VAL A 95 -3.09 -1.31 13.91
CA VAL A 95 -2.62 -2.47 13.14
C VAL A 95 -3.25 -2.49 11.76
N ILE A 96 -4.53 -2.12 11.62
CA ILE A 96 -5.16 -1.99 10.31
C ILE A 96 -4.46 -0.90 9.50
N ASP A 97 -4.20 0.27 10.07
CA ASP A 97 -3.54 1.39 9.38
C ASP A 97 -2.12 1.05 8.95
N ALA A 98 -1.36 0.32 9.77
CA ALA A 98 -0.01 -0.13 9.42
C ALA A 98 -0.01 -1.23 8.33
N LEU A 99 -1.03 -2.09 8.32
CA LEU A 99 -1.14 -3.19 7.37
C LEU A 99 -1.83 -2.80 6.06
N TYR A 100 -2.69 -1.77 6.07
CA TYR A 100 -3.47 -1.36 4.90
C TYR A 100 -2.60 -1.12 3.65
N PRO A 101 -1.45 -0.43 3.73
CA PRO A 101 -0.56 -0.26 2.58
C PRO A 101 0.05 -1.58 2.08
N ILE A 102 0.35 -2.51 2.99
CA ILE A 102 0.95 -3.81 2.67
C ILE A 102 -0.08 -4.71 2.01
N VAL A 103 -1.28 -4.80 2.60
CA VAL A 103 -2.42 -5.56 2.06
C VAL A 103 -2.84 -4.99 0.71
N GLY A 104 -2.93 -3.67 0.58
CA GLY A 104 -3.20 -2.99 -0.69
C GLY A 104 -2.20 -3.34 -1.78
N ARG A 105 -0.89 -3.30 -1.48
CA ARG A 105 0.17 -3.74 -2.42
C ARG A 105 0.05 -5.23 -2.77
N MET A 106 -0.29 -6.10 -1.81
CA MET A 106 -0.45 -7.53 -2.07
C MET A 106 -1.67 -7.82 -2.95
N VAL A 107 -2.80 -7.16 -2.70
CA VAL A 107 -4.01 -7.26 -3.51
C VAL A 107 -3.75 -6.72 -4.91
N ALA A 108 -3.15 -5.53 -5.04
CA ALA A 108 -2.78 -4.95 -6.33
C ALA A 108 -1.87 -5.89 -7.14
N LYS A 109 -0.88 -6.51 -6.47
CA LYS A 109 -0.01 -7.51 -7.09
C LYS A 109 -0.79 -8.75 -7.54
N ALA A 110 -1.67 -9.29 -6.69
CA ALA A 110 -2.49 -10.45 -7.04
C ALA A 110 -3.44 -10.16 -8.21
N VAL A 111 -4.04 -8.96 -8.24
CA VAL A 111 -4.90 -8.50 -9.34
C VAL A 111 -4.09 -8.34 -10.63
N ALA A 112 -2.93 -7.68 -10.58
CA ALA A 112 -2.06 -7.53 -11.74
C ALA A 112 -1.59 -8.89 -12.29
N GLU A 113 -1.29 -9.84 -11.41
CA GLU A 113 -0.88 -11.19 -11.77
C GLU A 113 -2.03 -12.03 -12.34
N ALA A 114 -3.26 -11.83 -11.84
CA ALA A 114 -4.47 -12.40 -12.43
C ALA A 114 -4.78 -11.81 -13.81
N MET A 115 -4.66 -10.48 -13.97
CA MET A 115 -4.81 -9.81 -15.25
C MET A 115 -3.79 -10.31 -16.27
N LYS A 116 -2.53 -10.48 -15.85
CA LYS A 116 -1.47 -11.05 -16.69
C LYS A 116 -1.83 -12.46 -17.18
N LYS A 117 -2.50 -13.28 -16.35
CA LYS A 117 -2.98 -14.62 -16.75
C LYS A 117 -4.17 -14.55 -17.72
N ILE A 118 -5.08 -13.62 -17.52
CA ILE A 118 -6.20 -13.39 -18.44
C ILE A 118 -5.67 -12.93 -19.80
N ILE A 119 -4.75 -11.98 -19.82
CA ILE A 119 -4.05 -11.50 -21.01
C ILE A 119 -3.29 -12.66 -21.69
N ALA A 120 -2.61 -13.51 -20.91
CA ALA A 120 -1.93 -14.69 -21.46
C ALA A 120 -2.90 -15.71 -22.09
N ASN A 121 -4.09 -15.92 -21.51
CA ASN A 121 -5.13 -16.78 -22.07
C ASN A 121 -5.80 -16.18 -23.31
N ILE A 122 -6.01 -14.87 -23.33
CA ILE A 122 -6.47 -14.12 -24.50
C ILE A 122 -5.45 -14.32 -25.62
N ASN A 123 -4.15 -14.22 -25.34
CA ASN A 123 -3.07 -14.46 -26.29
C ASN A 123 -3.04 -15.91 -26.82
N ALA A 124 -3.41 -16.90 -25.99
CA ALA A 124 -3.53 -18.30 -26.42
C ALA A 124 -4.64 -18.52 -27.47
N ASN A 125 -5.70 -17.68 -27.44
CA ASN A 125 -6.77 -17.68 -28.44
C ASN A 125 -6.56 -16.67 -29.58
N LEU A 126 -5.72 -15.64 -29.40
CA LEU A 126 -5.36 -14.66 -30.43
C LEU A 126 -4.29 -15.14 -31.43
N ASN A 127 -3.70 -16.31 -31.19
CA ASN A 127 -2.58 -16.85 -31.98
C ASN A 127 -2.89 -17.25 -33.43
N ARG A 128 -3.96 -16.73 -34.04
CA ARG A 128 -4.17 -16.80 -35.48
C ARG A 128 -4.13 -15.45 -36.19
N THR A 129 -3.99 -14.31 -35.51
CA THR A 129 -3.90 -13.04 -36.23
C THR A 129 -3.15 -11.96 -35.44
N PHE A 130 -1.95 -11.62 -35.95
CA PHE A 130 -1.14 -10.39 -35.74
C PHE A 130 0.16 -10.46 -34.90
N LYS A 131 1.19 -9.74 -35.41
CA LYS A 131 2.63 -9.83 -35.10
C LYS A 131 3.17 -8.53 -34.46
N PHE A 132 3.94 -8.70 -33.39
CA PHE A 132 4.63 -7.73 -32.53
C PHE A 132 5.85 -7.03 -33.20
N SER A 133 5.89 -5.68 -33.24
CA SER A 133 7.05 -4.83 -33.64
C SER A 133 6.67 -3.37 -33.32
N ARG A 134 7.30 -2.53 -32.48
CA ARG A 134 8.74 -2.28 -32.30
C ARG A 134 8.97 -1.34 -31.10
N TRP A 135 9.64 -1.87 -30.10
CA TRP A 135 10.02 -1.34 -28.78
C TRP A 135 10.92 -0.05 -28.71
N PHE A 136 11.03 0.84 -29.73
CA PHE A 136 12.24 1.70 -29.83
C PHE A 136 12.20 3.22 -30.17
N GLN A 137 11.15 4.02 -29.95
CA GLN A 137 11.23 5.45 -30.39
C GLN A 137 10.99 6.51 -29.29
N GLN A 138 11.03 6.12 -28.03
CA GLN A 138 10.64 6.93 -26.87
C GLN A 138 11.62 8.08 -26.47
N GLN A 139 12.50 8.61 -27.33
CA GLN A 139 13.58 9.50 -26.88
C GLN A 139 13.74 10.89 -27.57
N LYS A 140 12.96 11.29 -28.59
CA LYS A 140 13.27 12.56 -29.34
C LYS A 140 12.08 13.35 -29.94
N ALA A 141 11.10 13.77 -29.14
CA ALA A 141 10.10 14.76 -29.64
C ALA A 141 9.89 15.95 -28.69
N ARG A 142 10.93 16.30 -27.92
CA ARG A 142 10.86 17.30 -26.84
C ARG A 142 10.93 18.77 -27.32
N LEU A 143 10.93 19.04 -28.62
CA LEU A 143 10.95 20.40 -29.16
C LEU A 143 9.97 20.50 -30.33
N GLN A 144 8.82 21.14 -30.08
CA GLN A 144 8.01 21.89 -31.07
C GLN A 144 7.21 21.11 -32.11
N GLY A 145 5.88 21.10 -31.91
CA GLY A 145 4.89 21.48 -32.93
C GLY A 145 4.73 20.58 -34.15
N ILE A 146 3.81 19.61 -34.02
CA ILE A 146 3.28 18.69 -35.05
C ILE A 146 4.38 17.94 -35.80
N ASP A 147 4.58 16.68 -35.41
CA ASP A 147 5.67 15.85 -35.90
C ASP A 147 5.29 15.21 -37.26
N PRO A 148 6.07 15.35 -38.34
CA PRO A 148 5.90 14.53 -39.55
C PRO A 148 5.91 13.01 -39.26
N ALA A 149 6.39 12.59 -38.07
CA ALA A 149 6.21 11.24 -37.57
C ALA A 149 4.75 10.88 -37.25
N GLU A 150 3.86 11.78 -36.83
CA GLU A 150 2.43 11.47 -36.59
C GLU A 150 1.72 11.03 -37.87
N LYS A 151 2.02 11.67 -38.99
CA LYS A 151 1.44 11.30 -40.30
C LYS A 151 1.99 9.94 -40.78
N VAL A 152 3.27 9.67 -40.53
CA VAL A 152 3.90 8.37 -40.83
C VAL A 152 3.45 7.28 -39.84
N LEU A 153 3.12 7.63 -38.59
CA LEU A 153 2.57 6.72 -37.58
C LEU A 153 1.11 6.36 -37.88
N ALA A 154 0.28 7.31 -38.32
CA ALA A 154 -1.09 7.06 -38.73
C ALA A 154 -1.15 6.13 -39.96
N ASP A 155 -0.27 6.35 -40.95
CA ASP A 155 -0.14 5.47 -42.11
C ASP A 155 0.43 4.07 -41.77
N ALA A 156 1.18 3.94 -40.68
CA ALA A 156 1.78 2.67 -40.24
C ALA A 156 0.95 1.90 -39.20
N PHE A 157 0.07 2.59 -38.47
CA PHE A 157 -0.79 2.05 -37.41
C PHE A 157 -2.18 2.66 -37.52
N PRO A 158 -3.06 2.12 -38.38
CA PRO A 158 -4.40 2.67 -38.58
C PRO A 158 -5.16 2.67 -37.25
N PHE A 159 -5.82 3.79 -36.95
CA PHE A 159 -6.65 3.92 -35.78
C PHE A 159 -7.88 3.02 -35.95
N GLN A 160 -8.15 2.20 -34.96
CA GLN A 160 -9.32 1.33 -34.96
C GLN A 160 -10.05 1.44 -33.64
N LEU A 161 -11.19 2.14 -33.65
CA LEU A 161 -12.14 2.10 -32.56
C LEU A 161 -12.80 0.72 -32.55
N GLN A 162 -12.43 -0.10 -31.56
CA GLN A 162 -12.87 -1.49 -31.47
C GLN A 162 -14.21 -1.60 -30.74
N ARG A 163 -14.35 -0.88 -29.62
CA ARG A 163 -15.53 -0.96 -28.74
C ARG A 163 -15.81 0.36 -28.05
N VAL A 164 -17.08 0.60 -27.75
CA VAL A 164 -17.52 1.72 -26.91
C VAL A 164 -18.52 1.21 -25.90
N PHE A 165 -18.29 1.52 -24.63
CA PHE A 165 -19.19 1.21 -23.51
C PHE A 165 -19.80 2.50 -22.98
N LEU A 166 -21.09 2.48 -22.69
CA LEU A 166 -21.78 3.51 -21.92
C LEU A 166 -22.13 2.94 -20.55
N ILE A 167 -21.60 3.58 -19.50
CA ILE A 167 -21.71 3.10 -18.13
C ILE A 167 -22.34 4.19 -17.27
N ALA A 168 -23.24 3.79 -16.37
CA ALA A 168 -23.86 4.69 -15.41
C ALA A 168 -22.81 5.20 -14.41
N ARG A 169 -22.75 6.53 -14.22
CA ARG A 169 -21.70 7.15 -13.39
C ARG A 169 -21.79 6.73 -11.92
N ASP A 170 -23.00 6.72 -11.37
CA ASP A 170 -23.19 6.55 -9.93
C ASP A 170 -23.20 5.07 -9.51
N SER A 171 -23.72 4.19 -10.35
CA SER A 171 -23.83 2.75 -10.04
C SER A 171 -22.77 1.88 -10.70
N GLY A 172 -22.09 2.38 -11.74
CA GLY A 172 -21.15 1.57 -12.53
C GLY A 172 -21.79 0.50 -13.41
N LEU A 173 -23.12 0.46 -13.47
CA LEU A 173 -23.83 -0.52 -14.28
C LEU A 173 -23.66 -0.21 -15.77
N LEU A 174 -23.43 -1.25 -16.56
CA LEU A 174 -23.39 -1.13 -18.01
C LEU A 174 -24.80 -0.80 -18.54
N ILE A 175 -24.91 0.34 -19.23
CA ILE A 175 -26.15 0.76 -19.89
C ILE A 175 -26.24 0.17 -21.29
N SER A 176 -25.17 0.27 -22.06
CA SER A 176 -25.10 -0.22 -23.44
C SER A 176 -23.65 -0.37 -23.88
N TYR A 177 -23.42 -1.22 -24.87
CA TYR A 177 -22.11 -1.33 -25.53
C TYR A 177 -22.29 -1.50 -27.05
N ALA A 178 -21.24 -1.17 -27.79
CA ALA A 178 -21.13 -1.47 -29.21
C ALA A 178 -19.71 -1.91 -29.56
N GLY A 179 -19.58 -2.78 -30.57
CA GLY A 179 -18.28 -3.24 -31.09
C GLY A 179 -18.24 -3.19 -32.62
N ALA A 180 -17.02 -3.08 -33.16
CA ALA A 180 -16.74 -3.00 -34.60
C ALA A 180 -17.06 -4.28 -35.38
N SER A 181 -16.98 -5.45 -34.74
CA SER A 181 -17.36 -6.74 -35.33
C SER A 181 -18.60 -7.30 -34.61
N GLN A 182 -19.42 -8.07 -35.33
CA GLN A 182 -20.53 -8.83 -34.73
C GLN A 182 -20.04 -9.91 -33.76
N SER A 183 -18.74 -10.23 -33.77
CA SER A 183 -18.03 -11.08 -32.80
C SER A 183 -17.66 -10.33 -31.51
N GLY A 184 -18.51 -9.41 -31.06
CA GLY A 184 -18.30 -8.68 -29.80
C GLY A 184 -18.45 -9.59 -28.57
N PRO A 185 -18.05 -9.11 -27.38
CA PRO A 185 -18.32 -9.84 -26.14
C PRO A 185 -19.80 -10.19 -26.05
N GLU A 186 -20.10 -11.40 -25.62
CA GLU A 186 -21.48 -11.76 -25.25
C GLU A 186 -21.97 -10.77 -24.18
N HIS A 187 -23.28 -10.58 -24.09
CA HIS A 187 -23.88 -9.58 -23.18
C HIS A 187 -23.31 -9.67 -21.75
N ASP A 188 -23.07 -10.90 -21.28
CA ASP A 188 -22.50 -11.20 -19.97
C ASP A 188 -21.05 -10.72 -19.81
N GLU A 189 -20.23 -10.87 -20.85
CA GLU A 189 -18.84 -10.41 -20.84
C GLU A 189 -18.77 -8.88 -20.87
N ALA A 190 -19.69 -8.21 -21.57
CA ALA A 190 -19.77 -6.76 -21.57
C ALA A 190 -20.08 -6.19 -20.17
N HIS A 191 -21.00 -6.82 -19.42
CA HIS A 191 -21.32 -6.44 -18.04
C HIS A 191 -20.11 -6.56 -17.11
N ILE A 192 -19.34 -7.63 -17.24
CA ILE A 192 -18.11 -7.84 -16.47
C ILE A 192 -17.10 -6.73 -16.77
N ILE A 193 -16.89 -6.41 -18.06
CA ILE A 193 -15.97 -5.33 -18.48
C ILE A 193 -16.43 -3.98 -17.92
N GLY A 194 -17.74 -3.67 -17.99
CA GLY A 194 -18.30 -2.44 -17.43
C GLY A 194 -18.08 -2.32 -15.92
N GLY A 195 -18.31 -3.41 -15.18
CA GLY A 195 -18.04 -3.47 -13.74
C GLY A 195 -16.56 -3.28 -13.38
N MET A 196 -15.65 -3.90 -14.14
CA MET A 196 -14.21 -3.73 -13.96
C MET A 196 -13.75 -2.29 -14.23
N LEU A 197 -14.20 -1.67 -15.32
CA LEU A 197 -13.88 -0.28 -15.65
C LEU A 197 -14.34 0.67 -14.54
N THR A 198 -15.53 0.42 -13.98
CA THR A 198 -16.03 1.18 -12.83
C THR A 198 -15.15 1.00 -11.60
N ALA A 199 -14.77 -0.24 -11.28
CA ALA A 199 -13.95 -0.54 -10.11
C ALA A 199 -12.56 0.14 -10.22
N ILE A 200 -11.95 0.10 -11.40
CA ILE A 200 -10.67 0.78 -11.67
C ILE A 200 -10.82 2.29 -11.52
N LYS A 201 -11.86 2.88 -12.15
CA LYS A 201 -12.14 4.32 -12.05
C LYS A 201 -12.33 4.75 -10.59
N SER A 202 -13.16 4.02 -9.83
CA SER A 202 -13.44 4.30 -8.42
C SER A 202 -12.20 4.17 -7.54
N PHE A 203 -11.36 3.16 -7.80
CA PHE A 203 -10.09 2.99 -7.11
C PHE A 203 -9.14 4.17 -7.38
N MET A 204 -9.01 4.60 -8.63
CA MET A 204 -8.17 5.73 -9.00
C MET A 204 -8.65 7.02 -8.33
N GLU A 205 -9.96 7.30 -8.38
CA GLU A 205 -10.55 8.46 -7.72
C GLU A 205 -10.32 8.45 -6.20
N THR A 206 -10.49 7.29 -5.56
CA THR A 206 -10.29 7.15 -4.10
C THR A 206 -8.81 7.25 -3.70
N SER A 207 -7.93 6.64 -4.50
CA SER A 207 -6.49 6.58 -4.19
C SER A 207 -5.77 7.91 -4.42
N PHE A 208 -6.30 8.75 -5.32
CA PHE A 208 -5.68 10.01 -5.72
C PHE A 208 -6.53 11.25 -5.38
N ALA A 209 -7.59 11.10 -4.56
CA ALA A 209 -8.54 12.14 -4.16
C ALA A 209 -7.92 13.43 -3.54
N GLY A 210 -6.67 13.38 -3.09
CA GLY A 210 -5.93 14.53 -2.55
C GLY A 210 -5.16 15.37 -3.59
N SER A 211 -5.00 14.85 -4.81
CA SER A 211 -4.41 15.55 -5.94
C SER A 211 -5.51 16.30 -6.68
N ARG A 212 -5.37 17.61 -6.90
CA ARG A 212 -6.33 18.45 -7.64
C ARG A 212 -6.44 18.12 -9.14
N GLU A 213 -6.11 16.91 -9.55
CA GLU A 213 -5.79 16.59 -10.93
C GLU A 213 -6.57 15.36 -11.40
N GLY A 214 -7.68 15.65 -12.08
CA GLY A 214 -8.23 14.85 -13.18
C GLY A 214 -9.06 13.62 -12.83
N ASP A 215 -10.24 13.54 -13.43
CA ASP A 215 -10.91 12.26 -13.66
C ASP A 215 -9.95 11.29 -14.37
N LEU A 216 -10.05 9.99 -14.10
CA LEU A 216 -9.32 8.97 -14.86
C LEU A 216 -9.77 9.04 -16.33
N ASN A 217 -8.92 9.61 -17.18
CA ASN A 217 -9.25 9.84 -18.59
C ASN A 217 -8.68 8.76 -19.50
N GLU A 218 -7.60 8.07 -19.14
CA GLU A 218 -6.96 7.09 -20.03
C GLU A 218 -6.33 5.92 -19.27
N ILE A 219 -6.46 4.72 -19.84
CA ILE A 219 -5.78 3.50 -19.43
C ILE A 219 -5.04 2.94 -20.65
N GLU A 220 -3.72 2.97 -20.61
CA GLU A 220 -2.87 2.49 -21.71
C GLU A 220 -2.42 1.05 -21.44
N HIS A 221 -2.60 0.18 -22.44
CA HIS A 221 -2.03 -1.16 -22.49
C HIS A 221 -1.27 -1.32 -23.81
N SER A 222 -0.27 -2.20 -23.85
CA SER A 222 0.69 -2.28 -24.97
C SER A 222 0.09 -2.56 -26.35
N GLU A 223 -1.18 -2.99 -26.42
CA GLU A 223 -1.89 -3.31 -27.68
C GLU A 223 -3.19 -2.51 -27.87
N PHE A 224 -3.71 -1.87 -26.83
CA PHE A 224 -4.94 -1.09 -26.89
C PHE A 224 -4.96 -0.03 -25.80
N THR A 225 -5.67 1.05 -26.08
CA THR A 225 -5.90 2.14 -25.15
C THR A 225 -7.39 2.21 -24.84
N ILE A 226 -7.72 2.44 -23.57
CA ILE A 226 -9.06 2.73 -23.11
C ILE A 226 -9.13 4.21 -22.75
N ARG A 227 -9.89 4.99 -23.52
CA ARG A 227 -10.18 6.39 -23.21
C ARG A 227 -11.51 6.47 -22.49
N ILE A 228 -11.51 7.12 -21.34
CA ILE A 228 -12.67 7.33 -20.48
C ILE A 228 -13.10 8.79 -20.59
N ASN A 229 -14.35 9.01 -20.94
CA ASN A 229 -14.94 10.35 -21.04
C ASN A 229 -16.11 10.46 -20.06
N SER A 230 -15.90 11.21 -18.98
CA SER A 230 -16.90 11.45 -17.94
C SER A 230 -17.94 12.48 -18.40
N GLY A 231 -19.22 12.14 -18.28
CA GLY A 231 -20.32 13.09 -18.33
C GLY A 231 -21.12 13.11 -17.04
N ARG A 232 -22.24 13.84 -17.05
CA ARG A 232 -23.00 14.13 -15.82
C ARG A 232 -23.64 12.90 -15.16
N TYR A 233 -24.26 12.03 -15.95
CA TYR A 233 -24.98 10.83 -15.45
C TYR A 233 -24.34 9.52 -15.90
N THR A 234 -23.46 9.60 -16.89
CA THR A 234 -22.83 8.46 -17.56
C THR A 234 -21.40 8.81 -17.91
N TYR A 235 -20.56 7.79 -18.06
CA TYR A 235 -19.27 7.93 -18.71
C TYR A 235 -19.16 6.95 -19.89
N LEU A 236 -18.39 7.33 -20.90
CA LEU A 236 -18.05 6.49 -22.04
C LEU A 236 -16.68 5.87 -21.80
N ALA A 237 -16.50 4.62 -22.19
CA ALA A 237 -15.19 3.99 -22.30
C ALA A 237 -14.99 3.48 -23.73
N ALA A 238 -14.07 4.11 -24.45
CA ALA A 238 -13.72 3.79 -25.83
C ALA A 238 -12.44 2.96 -25.84
N VAL A 239 -12.50 1.76 -26.42
CA VAL A 239 -11.36 0.86 -26.57
C VAL A 239 -10.89 0.93 -28.02
N PHE A 240 -9.65 1.33 -28.24
CA PHE A 240 -9.08 1.44 -29.57
C PHE A 240 -7.63 0.97 -29.62
N SER A 241 -7.15 0.69 -30.83
CA SER A 241 -5.75 0.44 -31.14
C SER A 241 -5.24 1.49 -32.12
N GLY A 242 -3.93 1.75 -32.12
CA GLY A 242 -3.32 2.79 -32.95
C GLY A 242 -3.25 4.14 -32.24
N VAL A 243 -2.91 5.18 -32.98
CA VAL A 243 -2.78 6.55 -32.45
C VAL A 243 -4.10 7.28 -32.65
N ALA A 244 -4.76 7.66 -31.55
CA ALA A 244 -5.96 8.48 -31.62
C ALA A 244 -5.59 9.96 -31.78
N GLY A 245 -6.10 10.61 -32.83
CA GLY A 245 -6.08 12.06 -32.95
C GLY A 245 -7.05 12.74 -31.98
N ASN A 246 -7.01 14.07 -31.94
CA ASN A 246 -7.95 14.86 -31.12
C ASN A 246 -9.41 14.74 -31.61
N GLU A 247 -9.67 14.19 -32.80
CA GLU A 247 -11.03 14.00 -33.31
C GLU A 247 -11.84 13.01 -32.47
N LEU A 248 -11.19 12.00 -31.87
CA LEU A 248 -11.89 11.00 -31.07
C LEU A 248 -12.57 11.62 -29.84
N ASP A 249 -11.89 12.53 -29.16
CA ASP A 249 -12.44 13.20 -27.97
C ASP A 249 -13.65 14.07 -28.32
N GLU A 250 -13.58 14.75 -29.47
CA GLU A 250 -14.67 15.54 -30.01
C GLU A 250 -15.87 14.66 -30.41
N GLU A 251 -15.63 13.52 -31.06
CA GLU A 251 -16.67 12.56 -31.42
C GLU A 251 -17.33 11.94 -30.19
N LEU A 252 -16.54 11.54 -29.18
CA LEU A 252 -17.06 11.00 -27.91
C LEU A 252 -17.87 12.07 -27.16
N ARG A 253 -17.41 13.32 -27.14
CA ARG A 253 -18.15 14.44 -26.53
C ARG A 253 -19.48 14.67 -27.23
N ASN A 254 -19.49 14.70 -28.57
CA ASN A 254 -20.69 14.88 -29.37
C ASN A 254 -21.67 13.71 -29.17
N LEU A 255 -21.16 12.48 -29.09
CA LEU A 255 -21.95 11.31 -28.74
C LEU A 255 -22.60 11.43 -27.36
N HIS A 256 -21.86 11.90 -26.36
CA HIS A 256 -22.39 12.17 -25.02
C HIS A 256 -23.55 13.16 -25.07
N ILE A 257 -23.38 14.27 -25.80
CA ILE A 257 -24.44 15.28 -25.98
C ILE A 257 -25.68 14.66 -26.60
N ARG A 258 -25.54 13.94 -27.72
CA ARG A 258 -26.68 13.28 -28.40
C ARG A 258 -27.42 12.29 -27.50
N ILE A 259 -26.68 11.47 -26.75
CA ILE A 259 -27.25 10.51 -25.80
C ILE A 259 -27.99 11.24 -24.67
N HIS A 260 -27.39 12.29 -24.10
CA HIS A 260 -28.00 13.06 -23.01
C HIS A 260 -29.24 13.82 -23.47
N GLU A 261 -29.24 14.44 -24.64
CA GLU A 261 -30.41 15.13 -25.18
C GLU A 261 -31.58 14.18 -25.43
N ARG A 262 -31.30 13.00 -25.98
CA ARG A 262 -32.34 12.02 -26.35
C ARG A 262 -32.88 11.24 -25.15
N PHE A 263 -32.02 10.91 -24.18
CA PHE A 263 -32.36 10.02 -23.06
C PHE A 263 -32.24 10.69 -21.68
N HIS A 264 -32.28 12.03 -21.61
CA HIS A 264 -32.06 12.82 -20.39
C HIS A 264 -32.84 12.29 -19.16
N ARG A 265 -34.15 12.08 -19.32
CA ARG A 265 -35.04 11.69 -18.22
C ARG A 265 -34.71 10.29 -17.71
N GLN A 266 -34.44 9.37 -18.63
CA GLN A 266 -34.13 7.98 -18.33
C GLN A 266 -32.77 7.86 -17.66
N LEU A 267 -31.75 8.58 -18.13
CA LEU A 267 -30.41 8.58 -17.53
C LEU A 267 -30.39 9.22 -16.15
N ARG A 268 -31.17 10.29 -15.93
CA ARG A 268 -31.27 10.95 -14.61
C ARG A 268 -31.92 10.06 -13.55
N SER A 269 -32.85 9.19 -13.95
CA SER A 269 -33.62 8.31 -13.06
C SER A 269 -33.27 6.84 -13.27
N TYR A 270 -32.03 6.57 -13.71
CA TYR A 270 -31.58 5.23 -14.02
C TYR A 270 -31.50 4.38 -12.74
N ASP A 271 -32.21 3.26 -12.74
CA ASP A 271 -32.36 2.32 -11.63
C ASP A 271 -31.70 0.96 -11.90
N GLY A 272 -31.00 0.83 -13.02
CA GLY A 272 -30.43 -0.44 -13.49
C GLY A 272 -31.27 -1.17 -14.54
N ASP A 273 -32.46 -0.65 -14.90
CA ASP A 273 -33.26 -1.21 -16.00
C ASP A 273 -32.90 -0.59 -17.36
N ASN A 274 -32.26 -1.39 -18.21
CA ASN A 274 -31.88 -1.00 -19.57
C ASN A 274 -33.06 -1.02 -20.57
N SER A 275 -34.23 -1.56 -20.21
CA SER A 275 -35.39 -1.68 -21.10
C SER A 275 -35.86 -0.34 -21.65
N ARG A 276 -35.73 0.73 -20.85
CA ARG A 276 -36.13 2.11 -21.23
C ARG A 276 -35.07 2.85 -22.03
N LEU A 277 -33.90 2.25 -22.22
CA LEU A 277 -32.73 2.79 -22.90
C LEU A 277 -32.44 2.04 -24.21
N GLN A 278 -33.39 1.21 -24.66
CA GLN A 278 -33.33 0.56 -25.97
C GLN A 278 -33.16 1.61 -27.08
N GLY A 279 -32.15 1.41 -27.91
CA GLY A 279 -31.79 2.32 -29.01
C GLY A 279 -30.55 3.19 -28.73
N ILE A 280 -29.96 3.17 -27.53
CA ILE A 280 -28.64 3.80 -27.28
C ILE A 280 -27.53 3.13 -28.09
N GLU A 281 -27.65 1.82 -28.35
CA GLU A 281 -26.68 1.06 -29.13
C GLU A 281 -26.44 1.63 -30.53
N GLN A 282 -27.46 2.21 -31.16
CA GLN A 282 -27.36 2.76 -32.53
C GLN A 282 -26.36 3.94 -32.60
N PRO A 283 -26.50 5.01 -31.78
CA PRO A 283 -25.46 6.04 -31.64
C PRO A 283 -24.06 5.51 -31.33
N LEU A 284 -23.94 4.44 -30.52
CA LEU A 284 -22.64 3.84 -30.18
C LEU A 284 -22.03 3.07 -31.36
N ARG A 285 -22.84 2.43 -32.20
CA ARG A 285 -22.37 1.78 -33.43
C ARG A 285 -22.00 2.79 -34.51
N GLU A 286 -22.74 3.90 -34.57
CA GLU A 286 -22.51 4.96 -35.55
C GLU A 286 -21.14 5.60 -35.37
N ILE A 287 -20.72 5.92 -34.13
CA ILE A 287 -19.38 6.47 -33.88
C ILE A 287 -18.28 5.50 -34.32
N ILE A 288 -18.44 4.19 -34.07
CA ILE A 288 -17.46 3.18 -34.47
C ILE A 288 -17.29 3.18 -36.00
N ARG A 289 -18.39 3.30 -36.75
CA ARG A 289 -18.37 3.35 -38.21
C ARG A 289 -17.78 4.66 -38.75
N THR A 290 -18.14 5.79 -38.14
CA THR A 290 -17.69 7.11 -38.59
C THR A 290 -16.19 7.28 -38.33
N THR A 291 -15.69 6.91 -37.16
CA THR A 291 -14.26 7.05 -36.84
C THR A 291 -13.38 6.08 -37.64
N GLN A 292 -13.93 4.96 -38.13
CA GLN A 292 -13.24 4.07 -39.08
C GLN A 292 -13.17 4.62 -40.51
N HIS A 293 -14.03 5.57 -40.88
CA HIS A 293 -14.04 6.18 -42.23
C HIS A 293 -13.12 7.39 -42.35
N ILE A 294 -12.87 8.09 -41.24
CA ILE A 294 -12.01 9.28 -41.20
C ILE A 294 -10.55 8.94 -41.57
N ASP A 295 -10.08 7.74 -41.22
CA ASP A 295 -8.75 7.26 -41.61
C ASP A 295 -8.61 6.98 -43.12
N HIS A 296 -9.71 6.63 -43.81
CA HIS A 296 -9.64 6.24 -45.23
C HIS A 296 -9.68 7.43 -46.21
N GLU A 297 -10.32 8.56 -45.86
CA GLU A 297 -10.31 9.74 -46.73
C GLU A 297 -8.97 10.48 -46.71
N HIS A 298 -8.24 10.43 -45.60
CA HIS A 298 -6.91 11.05 -45.51
C HIS A 298 -5.83 10.29 -46.29
N THR A 299 -5.97 8.98 -46.50
CA THR A 299 -5.07 8.18 -47.36
C THR A 299 -5.38 8.35 -48.86
N ALA A 300 -6.62 8.68 -49.25
CA ALA A 300 -7.03 8.77 -50.65
C ALA A 300 -6.86 10.17 -51.28
N ALA A 301 -6.66 11.21 -50.47
CA ALA A 301 -6.53 12.60 -50.91
C ALA A 301 -5.08 13.16 -50.89
N SER A 302 -4.06 12.30 -50.73
CA SER A 302 -2.63 12.67 -50.80
C SER A 302 -1.92 11.96 -51.95
#